data_AF-A0A2V8UJJ4-F1
#
_entry.id   AF-A0A2V8UJJ4-F1
#
_cell.length_a   1.000
_cell.length_b   1.000
_cell.length_c   1.000
_cell.angle_alpha   90.00
_cell.angle_beta   90.00
_cell.angle_gamma   90.00
#
_symmetry.space_group_name_H-M   'P 1'
#
loop_
_entity.id
_entity.type
_entity.pdbx_description
1 polymer ?
#
loop_
_entity_poly.entity_id
_entity_poly.type
_entity_poly.pdbx_seq_one_letter_code
_entity_poly.pdbx_strand_id
1 'polypeptide(L)'
;MTPPEFLLVSLGTCAAYYAGQYLRTRGLNTDQLTVRVSAEKATQPARLASFVIDVEMHDLDSKHSDGLRRAVKSCLIHNTLCHPPAIDLRVHTSAPALA
;
A
#
# COMPACT_ATOMS: atom_id res chain seq x y z
N MET A 1 16.98 2.54 4.20
CA MET A 1 15.57 2.10 4.24
C MET A 1 15.45 0.88 5.11
N THR A 2 14.42 0.81 5.95
CA THR A 2 14.12 -0.32 6.86
C THR A 2 13.04 -1.24 6.27
N PRO A 3 12.92 -2.52 6.70
CA PRO A 3 11.86 -3.41 6.20
C PRO A 3 10.43 -2.85 6.36
N PRO A 4 10.05 -2.19 7.48
CA PRO A 4 8.75 -1.51 7.58
C PRO A 4 8.58 -0.39 6.53
N GLU A 5 9.62 0.39 6.24
CA GLU A 5 9.56 1.42 5.20
C GLU A 5 9.33 0.82 3.81
N PHE A 6 9.88 -0.36 3.51
CA PHE A 6 9.60 -1.06 2.27
C PHE A 6 8.13 -1.51 2.15
N LEU A 7 7.45 -1.80 3.27
CA LEU A 7 6.00 -2.04 3.26
C LEU A 7 5.23 -0.76 2.87
N LEU A 8 5.61 0.40 3.43
CA LEU A 8 5.02 1.70 3.08
C LEU A 8 5.26 2.03 1.59
N VAL A 9 6.47 1.80 1.08
CA VAL A 9 6.79 1.97 -0.34
C VAL A 9 5.96 1.02 -1.21
N SER A 10 5.77 -0.23 -0.79
CA SER A 10 4.93 -1.20 -1.51
C SER A 10 3.48 -0.74 -1.58
N LEU A 11 2.93 -0.22 -0.47
CA LEU A 11 1.58 0.35 -0.44
C LEU A 11 1.47 1.61 -1.33
N GLY A 12 2.42 2.53 -1.21
CA GLY A 12 2.42 3.79 -1.95
C GLY A 12 2.55 3.60 -3.46
N THR A 13 3.45 2.72 -3.90
CA THR A 13 3.62 2.39 -5.32
C THR A 13 2.41 1.64 -5.88
N CYS A 14 1.80 0.74 -5.11
CA CYS A 14 0.55 0.07 -5.51
C CYS A 14 -0.60 1.07 -5.64
N ALA A 15 -0.78 1.97 -4.68
CA ALA A 15 -1.76 3.05 -4.74
C ALA A 15 -1.53 3.97 -5.95
N ALA A 16 -0.28 4.42 -6.17
CA ALA A 16 0.09 5.26 -7.31
C ALA A 16 -0.17 4.58 -8.66
N TYR A 17 0.10 3.28 -8.78
CA TYR A 17 -0.18 2.52 -9.99
C TYR A 17 -1.68 2.53 -10.33
N TYR A 18 -2.54 2.22 -9.35
CA TYR A 18 -3.99 2.21 -9.54
C TYR A 18 -4.56 3.60 -9.80
N ALA A 19 -4.07 4.62 -9.09
CA ALA A 19 -4.41 6.02 -9.32
C ALA A 19 -4.03 6.46 -10.75
N GLY A 20 -2.79 6.20 -11.17
CA GLY A 20 -2.32 6.52 -12.51
C GLY A 20 -3.08 5.76 -13.60
N GLN A 21 -3.45 4.50 -13.36
CA GLN A 21 -4.27 3.73 -14.29
C GLN A 21 -5.66 4.34 -14.45
N TYR A 22 -6.30 4.76 -13.35
CA TYR A 22 -7.59 5.44 -13.39
C TYR A 22 -7.53 6.72 -14.24
N LEU A 23 -6.52 7.56 -14.00
CA LEU A 23 -6.29 8.81 -14.73
C LEU A 23 -6.06 8.55 -16.23
N ARG A 24 -5.13 7.66 -16.58
CA ARG A 24 -4.83 7.31 -17.99
C ARG A 24 -6.04 6.79 -18.74
N THR A 25 -6.83 5.91 -18.12
CA THR A 25 -8.03 5.33 -18.75
C THR A 25 -9.10 6.39 -19.04
N ARG A 26 -9.02 7.55 -18.40
CA ARG A 26 -9.94 8.68 -18.60
C ARG A 26 -9.33 9.85 -19.36
N GLY A 27 -8.14 9.67 -19.93
CA GLY A 27 -7.44 10.73 -20.67
C GLY A 27 -7.00 11.90 -19.78
N LEU A 28 -6.84 11.69 -18.47
CA LEU A 28 -6.39 12.71 -17.54
C LEU A 28 -4.86 12.67 -17.40
N ASN A 29 -4.26 13.83 -17.14
CA ASN A 29 -2.83 13.95 -16.91
C ASN A 29 -2.42 13.21 -15.62
N THR A 30 -1.23 12.61 -15.60
CA THR A 30 -0.62 11.93 -14.44
C THR A 30 0.64 12.62 -13.90
N ASP A 31 1.16 13.63 -14.58
CA ASP A 31 2.48 14.23 -14.28
C ASP A 31 2.55 14.85 -12.87
N GLN A 32 1.40 15.23 -12.33
CA GLN A 32 1.29 15.83 -10.99
C GLN A 32 0.83 14.84 -9.91
N LEU A 33 0.60 13.57 -10.26
CA LEU A 33 0.15 12.57 -9.30
C LEU A 33 1.26 12.30 -8.29
N THR A 34 1.03 12.68 -7.04
CA THR A 34 1.92 12.37 -5.92
C THR A 34 1.19 11.48 -4.93
N VAL A 35 1.89 10.43 -4.44
CA VAL A 35 1.39 9.58 -3.38
C VAL A 35 2.41 9.54 -2.25
N ARG A 36 1.96 9.82 -1.03
CA ARG A 36 2.76 9.70 0.19
C ARG A 36 2.07 8.73 1.13
N VAL A 37 2.87 7.92 1.80
CA VAL A 37 2.38 6.96 2.79
C VAL A 37 3.12 7.18 4.09
N SER A 38 2.36 7.30 5.17
CA SER A 38 2.89 7.31 6.53
C SER A 38 2.17 6.26 7.38
N ALA A 39 2.82 5.84 8.47
CA ALA A 39 2.27 4.92 9.44
C ALA A 39 2.94 5.15 10.79
N GLU A 40 2.21 4.86 11.86
CA GLU A 40 2.72 4.92 13.22
C GLU A 40 3.27 3.55 13.64
N LYS A 41 4.24 3.55 14.56
CA LYS A 41 4.69 2.32 15.21
C LYS A 41 3.87 2.12 16.49
N ALA A 42 3.00 1.12 16.48
CA ALA A 42 2.35 0.64 17.70
C ALA A 42 3.29 -0.27 18.49
N THR A 43 3.12 -0.29 19.81
CA THR A 43 3.82 -1.20 20.73
C THR A 43 2.87 -2.27 21.26
N GLN A 44 3.41 -3.39 21.73
CA GLN A 44 2.65 -4.47 22.40
C GLN A 44 1.42 -5.00 21.61
N PRO A 45 1.60 -5.76 20.51
CA PRO A 45 2.86 -6.11 19.87
C PRO A 45 3.38 -5.00 18.96
N ALA A 46 4.70 -4.99 18.74
CA ALA A 46 5.34 -4.06 17.81
C ALA A 46 4.85 -4.31 16.37
N ARG A 47 4.22 -3.30 15.77
CA ARG A 47 3.70 -3.36 14.39
C ARG A 47 3.52 -1.96 13.82
N LEU A 48 3.33 -1.88 12.51
CA LEU A 48 2.83 -0.65 11.88
C LEU A 48 1.31 -0.54 12.12
N ALA A 49 0.87 0.67 12.44
CA ALA A 49 -0.52 1.04 12.69
C ALA A 49 -0.82 2.38 12.02
N SER A 50 -2.09 2.80 12.03
CA SER A 50 -2.51 4.14 11.61
C SER A 50 -1.95 4.57 10.24
N PHE A 51 -2.11 3.71 9.23
CA PHE A 51 -1.66 4.04 7.87
C PHE A 51 -2.45 5.22 7.30
N VAL A 52 -1.75 6.18 6.72
CA VAL A 52 -2.33 7.28 5.95
C VAL A 52 -1.74 7.25 4.54
N ILE A 53 -2.61 7.29 3.54
CA ILE A 53 -2.25 7.39 2.13
C ILE A 53 -2.74 8.75 1.62
N ASP A 54 -1.82 9.68 1.45
CA ASP A 54 -2.09 10.98 0.86
C ASP A 54 -1.89 10.89 -0.65
N VAL A 55 -2.95 11.17 -1.40
CA VAL A 55 -2.94 11.18 -2.87
C VAL A 55 -3.25 12.60 -3.31
N GLU A 56 -2.26 13.26 -3.88
CA GLU A 56 -2.34 14.64 -4.35
C GLU A 56 -2.45 14.65 -5.88
N MET A 57 -3.47 15.36 -6.38
CA MET A 57 -3.70 15.61 -7.80
C MET A 57 -4.52 16.90 -7.93
N HIS A 58 -4.07 17.82 -8.78
CA HIS A 58 -4.77 19.08 -9.05
C HIS A 58 -5.74 18.92 -10.23
N ASP A 59 -6.62 19.91 -10.39
CA ASP A 59 -7.54 20.04 -11.53
C ASP A 59 -8.50 18.86 -11.74
N LEU A 60 -8.85 18.15 -10.65
CA LEU A 60 -9.89 17.12 -10.67
C LEU A 60 -11.25 17.69 -10.24
N ASP A 61 -12.29 17.36 -11.00
CA ASP A 61 -13.65 17.51 -10.52
C ASP A 61 -13.97 16.48 -9.41
N SER A 62 -15.14 16.64 -8.77
CA SER A 62 -15.57 15.75 -7.69
C SER A 62 -15.72 14.29 -8.16
N LYS A 63 -16.20 14.07 -9.38
CA LYS A 63 -16.38 12.74 -9.97
C LYS A 63 -15.05 12.01 -10.13
N HIS A 64 -14.01 12.71 -10.57
CA HIS A 64 -12.68 12.14 -10.75
C HIS A 64 -11.96 11.97 -9.42
N SER A 65 -12.13 12.89 -8.48
CA SER A 65 -11.63 12.74 -7.11
C SER A 65 -12.18 11.48 -6.44
N ASP A 66 -13.49 11.24 -6.55
CA ASP A 66 -14.13 10.03 -6.03
C ASP A 66 -13.70 8.76 -6.77
N GLY A 67 -13.54 8.84 -8.09
CA GLY A 67 -13.04 7.72 -8.88
C GLY A 67 -11.62 7.33 -8.53
N LEU A 68 -10.74 8.33 -8.32
CA LEU A 68 -9.37 8.13 -7.89
C LEU A 68 -9.33 7.46 -6.50
N ARG A 69 -10.15 7.94 -5.56
CA ARG A 69 -10.29 7.33 -4.24
C ARG A 69 -10.71 5.87 -4.33
N ARG A 70 -11.69 5.54 -5.17
CA ARG A 70 -12.14 4.15 -5.38
C ARG A 70 -11.04 3.28 -6.00
N ALA A 71 -10.30 3.80 -6.97
CA ALA A 71 -9.19 3.08 -7.60
C ALA A 71 -8.06 2.78 -6.60
N VAL A 72 -7.69 3.73 -5.76
CA VAL A 72 -6.65 3.51 -4.73
C VAL A 72 -7.12 2.48 -3.70
N LYS A 73 -8.38 2.54 -3.25
CA LYS A 73 -8.95 1.55 -2.32
C LYS A 73 -9.03 0.14 -2.90
N SER A 74 -9.00 -0.02 -4.22
CA SER A 74 -8.96 -1.34 -4.86
C SER A 74 -7.55 -1.87 -5.09
N CYS A 75 -6.51 -1.13 -4.70
CA CYS A 75 -5.13 -1.57 -4.89
C CYS A 75 -4.84 -2.82 -4.04
N LEU A 76 -4.02 -3.73 -4.59
CA LEU A 76 -3.79 -5.06 -4.03
C LEU A 76 -3.24 -5.01 -2.60
N ILE A 77 -2.28 -4.13 -2.33
CA ILE A 77 -1.65 -4.01 -1.01
C ILE A 77 -2.62 -3.41 0.01
N HIS A 78 -3.38 -2.37 -0.36
CA HIS A 78 -4.44 -1.82 0.51
C HIS A 78 -5.44 -2.90 0.88
N ASN A 79 -5.94 -3.65 -0.11
CA ASN A 79 -6.88 -4.73 0.14
C ASN A 79 -6.30 -5.84 1.03
N THR A 80 -5.03 -6.19 0.87
CA THR A 80 -4.33 -7.17 1.72
C THR A 80 -4.23 -6.69 3.17
N LEU A 81 -4.00 -5.40 3.39
CA LEU A 81 -3.92 -4.82 4.75
C LEU A 81 -5.30 -4.67 5.40
N CYS A 82 -6.32 -4.31 4.62
CA CYS A 82 -7.71 -4.22 5.11
C CYS A 82 -8.39 -5.58 5.30
N HIS A 83 -7.90 -6.61 4.63
CA HIS A 83 -8.37 -7.99 4.73
C HIS A 83 -7.16 -8.89 4.98
N PRO A 84 -6.60 -8.90 6.20
CA PRO A 84 -5.35 -9.60 6.50
C PRO A 84 -5.40 -11.06 6.05
N PRO A 85 -4.42 -11.53 5.25
CA PRO A 85 -4.39 -12.91 4.82
C PRO A 85 -4.05 -13.85 5.98
N ALA A 86 -4.39 -15.12 5.84
CA ALA A 86 -3.85 -16.15 6.72
C ALA A 86 -2.34 -16.30 6.48
N ILE A 87 -1.55 -16.22 7.54
CA ILE A 87 -0.10 -16.41 7.50
C ILE A 87 0.21 -17.67 8.31
N ASP A 88 0.68 -18.72 7.62
CA ASP A 88 1.11 -19.96 8.25
C ASP A 88 2.61 -19.90 8.57
N LEU A 89 3.00 -20.25 9.79
CA LEU A 89 4.38 -20.24 10.23
C LEU A 89 4.83 -21.68 10.49
N ARG A 90 5.79 -22.15 9.69
CA ARG A 90 6.38 -23.48 9.81
C ARG A 90 7.84 -23.37 10.16
N VAL A 91 8.28 -24.10 11.19
CA VAL A 91 9.68 -24.18 11.59
C VAL A 91 10.14 -25.62 11.37
N HIS A 92 11.20 -25.78 10.60
CA HIS A 92 11.84 -27.07 10.37
C HIS A 92 13.20 -27.08 11.07
N THR A 93 13.42 -28.07 11.94
CA THR A 93 14.71 -28.31 12.57
C THR A 93 15.38 -29.49 11.89
N SER A 94 16.57 -29.28 11.35
CA SER A 94 17.46 -30.36 10.93
C SER A 94 18.23 -30.87 12.15
N ALA A 95 18.14 -32.17 12.43
CA ALA A 95 18.97 -32.80 13.44
C ALA A 95 20.45 -32.75 13.02
N PRO A 96 21.40 -32.59 13.97
CA PRO A 96 22.81 -32.67 13.63
C PRO A 96 23.13 -34.08 13.10
N ALA A 97 23.92 -34.15 12.02
CA ALA A 97 24.42 -35.41 11.51
C ALA A 97 25.28 -36.08 12.60
N LEU A 98 24.90 -37.28 13.03
CA LEU A 98 25.75 -38.11 13.89
C LEU A 98 27.02 -38.46 13.09
N ALA A 99 28.17 -38.09 13.65
CA ALA A 99 29.50 -38.46 13.14
C ALA A 99 29.80 -39.93 13.41
#